data_AF-A0A7S3N8V2-F1
#
_entry.id   AF-A0A7S3N8V2-F1
#
_cell.length_a   1.000
_cell.length_b   1.000
_cell.length_c   1.000
_cell.angle_alpha   90.00
_cell.angle_beta   90.00
_cell.angle_gamma   90.00
#
_symmetry.space_group_name_H-M   'P 1'
#
loop_
_entity.id
_entity.type
_entity.pdbx_description
1 polymer ?
#
loop_
_entity_poly.entity_id
_entity_poly.type
_entity_poly.pdbx_seq_one_letter_code
_entity_poly.pdbx_strand_id
1 'polypeptide(L)'
;MQTLKHSMRSSKKLKLSELYQYMTEGLAQCSSEQAKEQFGRLAMQRYDYLHDAELRKYMLHDSEQGAYYRNLIFRNDVLTMKNLFWNPGSVTKVHGHRESDC
;
A
#
# COMPACT_ATOMS: atom_id res chain seq x y z
N MET A 1 -34.28 2.97 4.06
CA MET A 1 -32.89 2.77 3.59
C MET A 1 -32.81 1.41 2.93
N GLN A 2 -32.62 1.36 1.61
CA GLN A 2 -32.40 0.11 0.89
C GLN A 2 -30.90 -0.20 0.88
N THR A 3 -30.55 -1.39 1.37
CA THR A 3 -29.17 -1.88 1.38
C THR A 3 -28.78 -2.29 -0.04
N LEU A 4 -27.88 -1.53 -0.66
CA LEU A 4 -27.28 -1.91 -1.94
C LEU A 4 -26.44 -3.19 -1.74
N LYS A 5 -26.92 -4.31 -2.30
CA LYS A 5 -26.12 -5.52 -2.49
C LYS A 5 -25.09 -5.22 -3.59
N HIS A 6 -23.89 -4.77 -3.21
CA HIS A 6 -22.77 -4.69 -4.14
C HIS A 6 -22.36 -6.11 -4.55
N SER A 7 -22.63 -6.44 -5.81
CA SER A 7 -22.09 -7.62 -6.49
C SER A 7 -20.57 -7.55 -6.47
N MET A 8 -19.92 -8.39 -5.65
CA MET A 8 -18.46 -8.49 -5.60
C MET A 8 -17.93 -9.30 -6.78
N ARG A 9 -18.02 -8.75 -8.00
CA ARG A 9 -17.13 -9.11 -9.12
C ARG A 9 -16.14 -7.96 -9.32
N SER A 10 -15.27 -7.74 -8.34
CA SER A 10 -14.17 -6.79 -8.44
C SER A 10 -12.97 -7.50 -9.08
N SER A 11 -12.57 -7.07 -10.27
CA SER A 11 -11.37 -7.56 -10.96
C SER A 11 -10.09 -7.07 -10.25
N LYS A 12 -8.97 -7.80 -10.37
CA LYS A 12 -7.65 -7.50 -9.77
C LYS A 12 -7.20 -6.03 -9.84
N LYS A 13 -7.47 -5.35 -10.95
CA LYS A 13 -7.07 -3.93 -11.15
C LYS A 13 -7.96 -2.97 -10.35
N LEU A 14 -9.20 -3.37 -10.06
CA LEU A 14 -10.18 -2.54 -9.38
C LEU A 14 -9.78 -2.32 -7.91
N LYS A 15 -9.40 -3.38 -7.17
CA LYS A 15 -9.04 -3.25 -5.75
C LYS A 15 -7.81 -2.39 -5.47
N LEU A 16 -6.74 -2.51 -6.28
CA LEU A 16 -5.57 -1.63 -6.16
C LEU A 16 -5.91 -0.19 -6.49
N SER A 17 -6.75 0.02 -7.51
CA SER A 17 -7.21 1.37 -7.90
C SER A 17 -8.11 1.98 -6.82
N GLU A 18 -8.96 1.18 -6.18
CA GLU A 18 -9.80 1.59 -5.05
C GLU A 18 -8.95 1.95 -3.82
N LEU A 19 -7.97 1.12 -3.45
CA LEU A 19 -7.03 1.43 -2.38
C LEU A 19 -6.23 2.70 -2.69
N TYR A 20 -5.76 2.85 -3.93
CA TYR A 20 -5.04 4.03 -4.40
C TYR A 20 -5.86 5.30 -4.24
N GLN A 21 -7.09 5.30 -4.76
CA GLN A 21 -7.98 6.44 -4.70
C GLN A 21 -8.33 6.77 -3.25
N TYR A 22 -8.68 5.75 -2.46
CA TYR A 22 -8.99 5.91 -1.04
C TYR A 22 -7.82 6.51 -0.25
N MET A 23 -6.61 6.01 -0.47
CA MET A 23 -5.41 6.52 0.18
C MET A 23 -5.11 7.97 -0.19
N THR A 24 -5.23 8.30 -1.48
CA THR A 24 -4.97 9.65 -2.00
C THR A 24 -5.95 10.67 -1.42
N GLU A 25 -7.25 10.35 -1.48
CA GLU A 25 -8.31 11.25 -1.00
C GLU A 25 -8.26 11.43 0.52
N GLY A 26 -7.99 10.37 1.27
CA GLY A 26 -7.96 10.43 2.73
C GLY A 26 -6.70 11.11 3.28
N LEU A 27 -5.52 10.84 2.72
CA LEU A 27 -4.30 11.52 3.15
C LEU A 27 -4.34 13.02 2.86
N ALA A 28 -4.98 13.43 1.76
CA ALA A 28 -5.18 14.85 1.44
C ALA A 28 -6.08 15.59 2.46
N GLN A 29 -6.90 14.86 3.24
CA GLN A 29 -7.78 15.41 4.26
C GLN A 29 -7.17 15.38 5.67
N CYS A 30 -6.03 14.70 5.86
CA CYS A 30 -5.36 14.64 7.14
C CYS A 30 -4.70 15.99 7.48
N SER A 31 -5.00 16.52 8.67
CA SER A 31 -4.47 17.81 9.15
C SER A 31 -3.14 17.71 9.90
N SER A 32 -2.64 16.49 10.14
CA SER A 32 -1.38 16.25 10.87
C SER A 32 -0.72 14.93 10.45
N GLU A 33 0.56 14.79 10.73
CA GLU A 33 1.31 13.53 10.50
C GLU A 33 0.71 12.36 11.27
N GLN A 34 0.33 12.57 12.53
CA GLN A 34 -0.34 11.55 13.32
C GLN A 34 -1.65 11.08 12.69
N ALA A 35 -2.43 12.01 12.08
CA ALA A 35 -3.65 11.65 11.37
C ALA A 35 -3.35 10.86 10.09
N LYS A 36 -2.30 11.21 9.34
CA LYS A 36 -1.84 10.46 8.16
C LYS A 36 -1.44 9.03 8.53
N GLU A 37 -0.65 8.85 9.59
CA GLU A 37 -0.23 7.53 10.08
C GLU A 37 -1.44 6.66 10.48
N GLN A 38 -2.38 7.22 11.24
CA GLN A 38 -3.58 6.52 11.67
C GLN A 38 -4.46 6.13 10.46
N PHE A 39 -4.67 7.06 9.54
CA PHE A 39 -5.44 6.82 8.33
C PHE A 39 -4.78 5.74 7.45
N GLY A 40 -3.47 5.83 7.21
CA GLY A 40 -2.71 4.83 6.45
C GLY A 40 -2.86 3.43 7.06
N ARG A 41 -2.76 3.30 8.39
CA ARG A 41 -2.97 2.02 9.08
C ARG A 41 -4.38 1.46 8.85
N LEU A 42 -5.41 2.31 8.99
CA LEU A 42 -6.80 1.90 8.78
C LEU A 42 -7.08 1.51 7.33
N ALA A 43 -6.52 2.24 6.37
CA ALA A 43 -6.66 1.94 4.95
C ALA A 43 -6.02 0.58 4.59
N MET A 44 -4.81 0.31 5.08
CA MET A 44 -4.15 -0.98 4.83
C MET A 44 -4.90 -2.15 5.46
N GLN A 45 -5.52 -1.95 6.64
CA GLN A 45 -6.41 -2.94 7.27
C GLN A 45 -7.72 -3.13 6.50
N ARG A 46 -8.36 -2.05 6.06
CA ARG A 46 -9.65 -2.06 5.33
C ARG A 46 -9.59 -2.88 4.05
N TYR A 47 -8.48 -2.77 3.32
CA TYR A 47 -8.29 -3.48 2.06
C TYR A 47 -7.61 -4.84 2.23
N ASP A 48 -7.34 -5.24 3.48
CA ASP A 48 -6.66 -6.48 3.86
C ASP A 48 -5.43 -6.75 2.98
N TYR A 49 -4.64 -5.69 2.74
CA TYR A 49 -3.66 -5.64 1.65
C TYR A 49 -2.66 -6.80 1.68
N LEU A 50 -2.32 -7.29 2.88
CA LEU A 50 -1.37 -8.37 3.09
C LEU A 50 -1.96 -9.77 2.91
N HIS A 51 -3.26 -9.96 3.15
CA HIS A 51 -3.90 -11.27 3.07
C HIS A 51 -4.78 -11.44 1.82
N ASP A 52 -5.02 -10.37 1.06
CA ASP A 52 -5.69 -10.49 -0.23
C ASP A 52 -4.76 -11.19 -1.26
N ALA A 53 -5.12 -12.41 -1.64
CA ALA A 53 -4.36 -13.22 -2.60
C ALA A 53 -4.27 -12.60 -4.00
N GLU A 54 -5.18 -11.69 -4.36
CA GLU A 54 -5.17 -10.98 -5.63
C GLU A 54 -4.20 -9.80 -5.60
N LEU A 55 -4.10 -9.09 -4.48
CA LEU A 55 -3.12 -8.02 -4.27
C LEU A 55 -1.68 -8.57 -4.14
N ARG A 56 -1.54 -9.74 -3.50
CA ARG A 56 -0.27 -10.48 -3.41
C ARG A 56 0.35 -10.85 -4.76
N LYS A 57 -0.40 -10.86 -5.86
CA LYS A 57 0.17 -11.13 -7.20
C LYS A 57 1.00 -9.97 -7.74
N TYR A 58 0.68 -8.74 -7.35
CA TYR A 58 1.52 -7.57 -7.62
C TYR A 58 2.70 -7.46 -6.65
N MET A 59 2.75 -8.38 -5.67
CA MET A 59 3.88 -8.59 -4.80
C MET A 59 4.84 -9.67 -5.34
N LEU A 60 4.57 -10.29 -6.49
CA LEU A 60 5.48 -11.29 -7.06
C LEU A 60 6.65 -10.60 -7.77
N HIS A 61 7.82 -11.22 -7.65
CA HIS A 61 9.13 -10.67 -7.98
C HIS A 61 9.70 -11.35 -9.23
N ASP A 62 10.51 -10.60 -10.00
CA ASP A 62 11.65 -11.16 -10.71
C ASP A 62 12.85 -11.07 -9.74
N SER A 63 13.54 -12.18 -9.52
CA SER A 63 14.62 -12.26 -8.54
C SER A 63 15.86 -11.50 -9.01
N GLU A 64 16.20 -10.41 -8.35
CA GLU A 64 17.55 -9.83 -8.43
C GLU A 64 18.24 -9.84 -7.06
N GLN A 65 19.56 -10.05 -7.12
CA GLN A 65 20.43 -10.28 -5.97
C GLN A 65 20.43 -9.09 -4.98
N GLY A 66 20.32 -9.36 -3.68
CA GLY A 66 20.39 -8.34 -2.63
C GLY A 66 19.84 -8.80 -1.27
N ALA A 67 19.87 -7.93 -0.26
CA ALA A 67 19.28 -8.21 1.07
C ALA A 67 17.75 -8.08 1.05
N TYR A 68 17.22 -7.16 0.25
CA TYR A 68 15.78 -6.97 0.09
C TYR A 68 15.52 -6.28 -1.25
N TYR A 69 14.33 -6.49 -1.80
CA TYR A 69 13.86 -5.88 -3.04
C TYR A 69 12.71 -4.91 -2.77
N ARG A 70 12.58 -3.89 -3.63
CA ARG A 70 11.52 -2.87 -3.54
C ARG A 70 10.82 -2.75 -4.89
N ASN A 71 9.51 -2.97 -4.92
CA ASN A 71 8.70 -2.72 -6.10
C ASN A 71 7.87 -1.44 -5.91
N LEU A 72 7.88 -0.55 -6.91
CA LEU A 72 6.96 0.58 -6.93
C LEU A 72 5.57 0.07 -7.35
N ILE A 73 4.56 0.32 -6.52
CA ILE A 73 3.18 -0.08 -6.83
C ILE A 73 2.48 1.07 -7.53
N PHE A 74 2.56 2.27 -6.94
CA PHE A 74 2.11 3.51 -7.55
C PHE A 74 2.77 4.72 -6.89
N ARG A 75 2.71 5.85 -7.58
CA ARG A 75 3.15 7.16 -7.09
C ARG A 75 2.25 8.25 -7.67
N ASN A 76 1.89 9.21 -6.84
CA ASN A 76 1.32 10.48 -7.25
C ASN A 76 1.93 11.62 -6.41
N ASP A 77 1.33 12.82 -6.51
CA ASP A 77 1.80 14.00 -5.80
C ASP A 77 1.54 13.97 -4.28
N VAL A 78 0.67 13.05 -3.82
CA VAL A 78 0.30 12.91 -2.39
C VAL A 78 1.11 11.82 -1.71
N LEU A 79 1.33 10.67 -2.38
CA LEU A 79 1.94 9.52 -1.75
C LEU A 79 2.68 8.61 -2.75
N THR A 80 3.64 7.85 -2.21
CA THR A 80 4.31 6.77 -2.93
C THR A 80 4.11 5.46 -2.19
N MET A 81 3.55 4.44 -2.86
CA MET A 81 3.34 3.12 -2.27
C MET A 81 4.32 2.12 -2.87
N LYS A 82 5.04 1.39 -2.01
CA LYS A 82 6.05 0.39 -2.41
C LYS A 82 5.80 -0.93 -1.70
N ASN A 83 6.07 -2.04 -2.38
CA ASN A 83 6.22 -3.34 -1.75
C ASN A 83 7.69 -3.58 -1.39
N LEU A 84 7.95 -4.08 -0.20
CA LEU A 84 9.28 -4.45 0.27
C LEU A 84 9.35 -5.97 0.48
N PHE A 85 10.30 -6.64 -0.16
CA PHE A 85 10.53 -8.08 -0.06
C PHE A 85 11.84 -8.36 0.61
N TRP A 86 11.81 -9.10 1.71
CA TRP A 86 12.99 -9.41 2.49
C TRP A 86 13.44 -10.84 2.25
N ASN A 87 14.71 -11.02 1.89
CA ASN A 87 15.30 -12.35 1.89
C ASN A 87 15.44 -12.84 3.34
N PRO A 88 15.27 -14.15 3.62
CA PRO A 88 15.40 -14.68 4.98
C PRO A 88 16.70 -14.23 5.66
N GLY A 89 16.59 -13.72 6.89
CA GLY A 89 17.73 -13.23 7.68
C GLY A 89 18.27 -11.85 7.28
N SER A 90 17.67 -11.18 6.29
CA SER A 90 18.12 -9.87 5.84
C SER A 90 17.60 -8.72 6.72
N VAL A 91 18.44 -7.68 6.86
CA VAL A 91 18.13 -6.45 7.60
C VAL A 91 18.57 -5.22 6.82
N THR A 92 17.87 -4.10 6.96
CA THR A 92 18.33 -2.83 6.38
C THR A 92 19.49 -2.28 7.21
N LYS A 93 20.42 -1.59 6.53
CA LYS A 93 21.31 -0.65 7.21
C LYS A 93 20.49 0.46 7.88
N VAL A 94 21.03 1.07 8.93
CA VAL A 94 20.40 2.25 9.55
C VAL A 94 20.32 3.38 8.52
N HIS A 95 19.11 3.91 8.30
CA HIS A 95 18.85 5.02 7.37
C HIS A 95 17.65 5.84 7.88
N GLY A 96 17.54 7.09 7.41
CA GLY A 96 16.39 7.96 7.67
C GLY A 96 15.62 8.25 6.37
N HIS A 97 14.37 8.67 6.50
CA HIS A 97 13.54 9.12 5.37
C HIS A 97 13.54 10.64 5.34
N ARG A 98 14.36 11.23 4.47
CA ARG A 98 14.65 12.68 4.45
C ARG A 98 13.69 13.50 3.58
N GLU A 99 12.95 12.83 2.68
CA GLU A 99 12.17 13.49 1.61
C GLU A 99 10.67 13.22 1.72
N SER A 100 10.22 12.40 2.67
CA SER A 100 8.82 12.00 2.83
C SER A 100 8.54 11.45 4.22
N ASP A 101 7.40 11.82 4.79
CA ASP A 101 6.79 11.10 5.90
C ASP A 101 6.41 9.68 5.42
N CYS A 102 6.76 8.65 6.18
CA CYS A 102 6.75 7.25 5.73
C CYS A 102 5.76 6.37 6.49
#